data_AF-A0A2N0VY66-F1
#
_entry.id   AF-A0A2N0VY66-F1
#
_cell.length_a   1.000
_cell.length_b   1.000
_cell.length_c   1.000
_cell.angle_alpha   90.00
_cell.angle_beta   90.00
_cell.angle_gamma   90.00
#
_symmetry.space_group_name_H-M   'P 1'
#
loop_
_entity.id
_entity.type
_entity.pdbx_description
1 polymer ?
#
loop_
_entity_poly.entity_id
_entity_poly.type
_entity_poly.pdbx_seq_one_letter_code
_entity_poly.pdbx_strand_id
1 'polypeptide(L)' 'MLDKWVYERDIRIDFSRPGTPTDNATVESFNGRLRQECLNEN' A
#
# COMPACT_ATOMS: atom_id res chain seq x y z
N MET A 1 3.90 3.98 -17.65
CA MET A 1 3.57 2.61 -17.19
C MET A 1 4.45 2.28 -16.01
N LEU A 2 3.86 1.74 -14.93
CA LEU A 2 4.57 1.39 -13.69
C LEU A 2 5.77 0.47 -13.97
N ASP A 3 5.58 -0.54 -14.83
CA ASP A 3 6.59 -1.54 -15.15
C ASP A 3 7.88 -0.96 -15.74
N LYS A 4 7.76 0.05 -16.62
CA LYS A 4 8.93 0.74 -17.19
C LYS A 4 9.73 1.47 -16.10
N TRP A 5 9.04 2.18 -15.21
CA TRP A 5 9.69 2.94 -14.14
C TRP A 5 10.39 2.03 -13.13
N VAL A 6 9.77 0.89 -12.82
CA VAL A 6 10.32 -0.16 -11.95
C VAL A 6 11.55 -0.81 -12.56
N TYR A 7 11.48 -1.19 -13.84
CA TYR A 7 12.61 -1.76 -14.57
C TYR A 7 13.81 -0.81 -14.60
N GLU A 8 13.58 0.47 -14.95
CA GLU A 8 14.64 1.48 -15.00
C GLU A 8 15.32 1.75 -13.65
N ARG A 9 14.68 1.38 -12.53
CA ARG A 9 15.17 1.64 -11.17
C ARG A 9 15.59 0.39 -10.42
N ASP A 10 15.53 -0.77 -11.06
CA ASP A 10 15.83 -2.07 -10.45
C ASP A 10 15.02 -2.31 -9.15
N ILE A 11 13.74 -1.91 -9.18
CA ILE A 11 12.83 -2.06 -8.04
C ILE A 11 12.12 -3.41 -8.13
N ARG A 12 11.99 -4.10 -7.00
CA ARG A 12 11.14 -5.30 -6.90
C ARG A 12 9.72 -4.91 -6.51
N ILE A 13 8.72 -5.34 -7.29
CA ILE A 13 7.31 -5.26 -6.91
C ILE A 13 6.93 -6.54 -6.18
N ASP A 14 6.28 -6.41 -5.02
CA ASP A 14 5.73 -7.51 -4.26
C ASP A 14 4.22 -7.29 -4.09
N PHE A 15 3.42 -8.34 -4.31
CA PHE A 15 1.96 -8.27 -4.24
C PHE A 15 1.46 -9.14 -3.10
N SER A 16 0.46 -8.66 -2.38
CA SER A 16 -0.26 -9.47 -1.39
C SER A 16 -0.87 -10.69 -2.04
N ARG A 17 -0.84 -11.83 -1.35
CA ARG A 17 -1.45 -13.06 -1.86
C ARG A 17 -2.98 -12.94 -1.85
N PRO A 18 -3.68 -13.41 -2.90
CA PRO A 18 -5.14 -13.44 -2.90
C PRO A 18 -5.68 -14.17 -1.68
N GLY A 19 -6.71 -13.61 -1.04
CA GLY A 19 -7.32 -14.18 0.17
C GLY A 19 -6.48 -14.08 1.44
N THR A 20 -5.33 -13.38 1.41
CA THR A 20 -4.46 -13.20 2.57
C THR A 20 -4.41 -11.73 3.01
N PRO A 21 -5.44 -11.23 3.73
CA PRO A 21 -5.52 -9.82 4.12
C PRO A 21 -4.40 -9.40 5.09
N THR A 22 -3.80 -10.37 5.79
CA THR A 22 -2.71 -10.09 6.73
C THR A 22 -1.42 -9.62 6.04
N ASP A 23 -1.25 -9.86 4.75
CA ASP A 23 -0.05 -9.44 4.01
C ASP A 23 0.09 -7.91 3.94
N ASN A 24 -1.02 -7.16 4.06
CA ASN A 24 -1.04 -5.70 3.98
C ASN A 24 -1.58 -5.00 5.26
N ALA A 25 -1.81 -5.76 6.34
CA ALA A 25 -2.56 -5.29 7.51
C ALA A 25 -1.98 -4.01 8.15
N THR A 26 -0.65 -3.88 8.20
CA THR A 26 0.00 -2.68 8.77
C THR A 26 -0.29 -1.42 7.94
N VAL A 27 -0.22 -1.52 6.61
CA VAL A 27 -0.48 -0.40 5.71
C VAL A 27 -1.97 -0.03 5.75
N GLU A 28 -2.86 -1.02 5.82
CA GLU A 28 -4.30 -0.80 5.98
C GLU A 28 -4.62 -0.08 7.30
N SER A 29 -4.05 -0.55 8.41
CA SER A 29 -4.21 0.07 9.73
C SER A 29 -3.69 1.51 9.75
N PHE A 30 -2.50 1.76 9.19
CA PHE A 30 -1.94 3.10 9.07
C PHE A 30 -2.85 4.01 8.25
N ASN A 31 -3.28 3.56 7.08
CA ASN A 31 -4.14 4.35 6.18
C ASN A 31 -5.54 4.61 6.79
N GLY A 32 -6.06 3.69 7.60
CA GLY A 32 -7.30 3.89 8.35
C GLY A 32 -7.15 5.01 9.39
N ARG A 33 -6.10 4.93 10.21
CA ARG A 33 -5.81 5.92 11.25
C ARG A 33 -5.52 7.30 10.66
N LEU A 34 -4.68 7.38 9.63
CA LEU A 34 -4.35 8.64 8.95
C LEU A 34 -5.61 9.36 8.45
N ARG A 35 -6.55 8.61 7.86
CA ARG A 35 -7.82 9.20 7.41
C ARG A 35 -8.65 9.71 8.58
N GLN A 36 -8.80 8.90 9.62
CA GLN A 36 -9.58 9.27 10.80
C GLN A 36 -9.03 10.51 11.50
N GLU A 37 -7.71 10.58 11.68
CA GLU A 37 -7.07 11.64 12.46
C GLU A 37 -6.79 12.92 11.66
N CYS A 38 -6.59 12.84 10.34
CA CYS A 38 -6.08 13.99 9.58
C CYS A 38 -6.93 14.40 8.37
N LEU A 39 -7.72 13.48 7.80
CA LEU A 39 -8.41 13.74 6.52
C LEU A 39 -9.94 13.76 6.66
N ASN A 40 -10.47 13.19 7.74
CA ASN A 40 -11.90 13.13 8.04
C ASN A 40 -12.34 14.16 9.11
N GLU A 41 -11.54 15.19 9.40
CA GLU A 41 -11.86 16.24 10.39
C GLU A 41 -13.02 17.19 9.97
N ASN A 42 -13.96 16.75 9.13
CA ASN A 42 -15.11 17.53 8.69
C ASN A 42 -16.43 16.80 8.95
#